data_AF-A0A2N1G538-F1
#
_entry.id   AF-A0A2N1G538-F1
#
_cell.length_a   1.000
_cell.length_b   1.000
_cell.length_c   1.000
_cell.angle_alpha   90.00
_cell.angle_beta   90.00
_cell.angle_gamma   90.00
#
_symmetry.space_group_name_H-M   'P 1'
#
loop_
_entity.id
_entity.type
_entity.pdbx_description
1 polymer ?
#
loop_
_entity_poly.entity_id
_entity_poly.type
_entity_poly.pdbx_seq_one_letter_code
_entity_poly.pdbx_strand_id
1 'polypeptide(L)'
;MKEKELATEQADTTQSSLGAQAADVDTQIPPIVTKNTKKSKNRKLRFLHYSNVDLRAYFDDGTIITCPRCDLTKENVENLQSNISEESLQTYELKDDGSLLIDGWKHEYPYVNKKESYEGWAMINYKWFVKY
;
A
#
# COMPACT_ATOMS: atom_id res chain seq x y z
N MET A 1 41.50 43.83 -25.18
CA MET A 1 41.76 42.71 -24.26
C MET A 1 40.92 42.94 -23.01
N LYS A 2 40.10 41.97 -22.60
CA LYS A 2 39.61 41.86 -21.23
C LYS A 2 39.23 40.39 -20.99
N GLU A 3 40.07 39.74 -20.21
CA GLU A 3 39.96 38.38 -19.72
C GLU A 3 38.76 38.20 -18.79
N LYS A 4 38.16 37.00 -18.87
CA LYS A 4 37.46 36.30 -17.78
C LYS A 4 38.53 35.83 -16.78
N GLU A 5 38.33 35.79 -15.47
CA GLU A 5 37.59 34.86 -14.58
C GLU A 5 37.86 35.41 -13.13
N LEU A 6 37.25 35.07 -11.99
CA LEU A 6 36.81 33.79 -11.41
C LEU A 6 36.04 34.10 -10.08
N ALA A 7 35.35 33.08 -9.56
CA ALA A 7 34.43 32.99 -8.41
C ALA A 7 34.91 33.48 -7.02
N THR A 8 33.99 33.62 -6.05
CA THR A 8 33.82 32.74 -4.84
C THR A 8 32.83 33.31 -3.79
N GLU A 9 31.93 32.42 -3.33
CA GLU A 9 31.16 32.26 -2.06
C GLU A 9 30.49 33.39 -1.22
N GLN A 10 29.49 32.89 -0.48
CA GLN A 10 28.51 33.46 0.47
C GLN A 10 29.18 34.17 1.68
N ALA A 11 28.51 34.93 2.54
CA ALA A 11 27.14 34.95 3.04
C ALA A 11 26.83 36.33 3.65
N ASP A 12 25.56 36.71 3.83
CA ASP A 12 25.17 37.33 5.10
C ASP A 12 23.65 37.33 5.33
N THR A 13 23.37 37.33 6.61
CA THR A 13 22.21 37.15 7.45
C THR A 13 21.16 38.25 7.25
N THR A 14 19.88 37.91 7.34
CA THR A 14 18.86 38.90 7.72
C THR A 14 17.83 38.27 8.64
N GLN A 15 17.89 38.66 9.92
CA GLN A 15 16.78 38.53 10.86
C GLN A 15 15.72 39.60 10.56
N SER A 16 14.45 39.22 10.60
CA SER A 16 13.37 40.13 11.01
C SER A 16 12.19 39.36 11.57
N SER A 17 11.91 39.65 12.84
CA SER A 17 10.69 39.37 13.56
C SER A 17 9.49 40.08 12.92
N LEU A 18 8.29 39.47 13.01
CA LEU A 18 7.05 40.10 13.50
C LEU A 18 5.85 39.17 13.28
N GLY A 19 4.93 39.14 14.26
CA GLY A 19 3.51 38.92 13.99
C GLY A 19 2.93 37.60 14.46
N ALA A 20 2.57 37.52 15.75
CA ALA A 20 1.45 36.70 16.17
C ALA A 20 0.16 37.32 15.60
N GLN A 21 -0.49 36.62 14.67
CA GLN A 21 -1.89 36.84 14.33
C GLN A 21 -2.59 35.49 14.22
N ALA A 22 -3.53 35.30 15.15
CA ALA A 22 -4.54 34.26 15.09
C ALA A 22 -5.40 34.50 13.83
N ALA A 23 -5.37 33.54 12.92
CA ALA A 23 -6.42 33.34 11.94
C ALA A 23 -6.95 31.92 12.20
N ASP A 24 -8.17 31.91 12.72
CA ASP A 24 -9.03 30.76 12.92
C ASP A 24 -9.22 30.05 11.57
N VAL A 25 -8.48 28.96 11.35
CA VAL A 25 -8.75 28.03 10.27
C VAL A 25 -9.00 26.69 10.93
N ASP A 26 -10.28 26.46 11.24
CA ASP A 26 -10.86 25.16 11.54
C ASP A 26 -10.66 24.22 10.33
N THR A 27 -9.43 23.75 10.15
CA THR A 27 -9.15 22.60 9.29
C THR A 27 -9.40 21.38 10.14
N GLN A 28 -10.66 20.96 10.21
CA GLN A 28 -11.01 19.62 10.65
C GLN A 28 -10.36 18.64 9.68
N ILE A 29 -9.14 18.22 10.00
CA ILE A 29 -8.55 17.01 9.44
C ILE A 29 -9.52 15.90 9.83
N PRO A 30 -10.22 15.25 8.88
CA PRO A 30 -11.13 14.17 9.24
C PRO A 30 -10.32 13.12 10.01
N PRO A 31 -10.85 12.60 11.13
CA PRO A 31 -10.16 11.55 11.86
C PRO A 31 -9.88 10.42 10.87
N ILE A 32 -8.60 10.03 10.76
CA ILE A 32 -8.24 8.76 10.14
C ILE A 32 -9.04 7.72 10.91
N VAL A 33 -10.12 7.23 10.29
CA VAL A 33 -10.93 6.15 10.83
C VAL A 33 -10.04 4.93 10.69
N THR A 34 -9.15 4.74 11.66
CA THR A 34 -8.55 3.44 11.92
C THR A 34 -9.72 2.57 12.32
N LYS A 35 -10.36 1.92 11.33
CA LYS A 35 -11.26 0.81 11.58
C LYS A 35 -10.41 -0.22 12.29
N ASN A 36 -10.40 -0.16 13.63
CA ASN A 36 -9.97 -1.24 14.49
C ASN A 36 -11.02 -2.35 14.37
N THR A 37 -11.09 -2.93 13.16
CA THR A 37 -11.82 -4.16 12.91
C THR A 37 -11.08 -5.20 13.73
N LYS A 38 -11.66 -5.55 14.88
CA LYS A 38 -11.19 -6.61 15.77
C LYS A 38 -10.87 -7.82 14.88
N LYS A 39 -9.57 -8.08 14.66
CA LYS A 39 -9.11 -9.08 13.68
C LYS A 39 -9.89 -10.38 13.91
N SER A 40 -10.66 -10.76 12.90
CA SER A 40 -11.44 -11.99 12.94
C SER A 40 -10.45 -13.15 13.13
N LYS A 41 -10.64 -13.98 14.16
CA LYS A 41 -9.87 -15.24 14.31
C LYS A 41 -9.98 -16.15 13.09
N ASN A 42 -10.93 -15.88 12.19
CA ASN A 42 -11.21 -16.64 10.98
C ASN A 42 -11.23 -15.71 9.75
N ARG A 43 -10.19 -14.90 9.54
CA ARG A 43 -10.04 -14.18 8.27
C ARG A 43 -9.80 -15.17 7.13
N LYS A 44 -10.34 -14.89 5.94
CA LYS A 44 -10.23 -15.75 4.74
C LYS A 44 -9.49 -15.03 3.64
N LEU A 45 -8.57 -15.74 2.98
CA LEU A 45 -7.88 -15.24 1.79
C LEU A 45 -8.90 -15.00 0.67
N ARG A 46 -8.99 -13.77 0.19
CA ARG A 46 -9.98 -13.33 -0.82
C ARG A 46 -9.34 -13.03 -2.17
N PHE A 47 -8.20 -12.34 -2.16
CA PHE A 47 -7.40 -12.09 -3.34
C PHE A 47 -5.94 -12.47 -3.07
N LEU A 48 -5.24 -12.87 -4.14
CA LEU A 48 -3.82 -13.21 -4.08
C LEU A 48 -3.15 -12.66 -5.32
N HIS A 49 -2.20 -11.76 -5.11
CA HIS A 49 -1.34 -11.20 -6.15
C HIS A 49 0.08 -11.74 -5.97
N TYR A 50 0.71 -12.17 -7.06
CA TYR A 50 2.11 -12.59 -7.07
C TYR A 50 2.90 -11.71 -8.04
N SER A 51 4.17 -11.50 -7.72
CA SER A 51 5.15 -10.85 -8.58
C SER A 51 6.52 -11.44 -8.30
N ASN A 52 7.53 -11.06 -9.09
CA ASN A 52 8.93 -11.39 -8.79
C ASN A 52 9.46 -10.72 -7.50
N VAL A 53 8.70 -9.78 -6.92
CA VAL A 53 9.11 -8.99 -5.75
C VAL A 53 8.44 -9.49 -4.49
N ASP A 54 7.18 -9.91 -4.58
CA ASP A 54 6.35 -10.24 -3.44
C ASP A 54 5.17 -11.18 -3.75
N LEU A 55 4.67 -11.81 -2.69
CA LEU A 55 3.36 -12.46 -2.65
C LEU A 55 2.46 -11.65 -1.71
N ARG A 56 1.38 -11.07 -2.25
CA ARG A 56 0.42 -10.24 -1.51
C ARG A 56 -0.92 -10.93 -1.35
N ALA A 57 -1.27 -11.19 -0.09
CA ALA A 57 -2.53 -11.78 0.34
C ALA A 57 -3.49 -10.69 0.82
N TYR A 58 -4.70 -10.68 0.29
CA TYR A 58 -5.77 -9.76 0.65
C TYR A 58 -6.87 -10.56 1.34
N PHE A 59 -7.16 -10.24 2.59
CA PHE A 59 -8.12 -10.96 3.42
C PHE A 59 -9.51 -10.31 3.38
N ASP A 60 -10.54 -11.08 3.69
CA ASP A 60 -11.94 -10.63 3.70
C ASP A 60 -12.26 -9.55 4.75
N ASP A 61 -11.43 -9.43 5.78
CA ASP A 61 -11.51 -8.36 6.80
C ASP A 61 -10.93 -7.02 6.35
N GLY A 62 -10.45 -6.93 5.10
CA GLY A 62 -9.85 -5.71 4.53
C GLY A 62 -8.36 -5.57 4.83
N THR A 63 -7.71 -6.56 5.44
CA THR A 63 -6.27 -6.52 5.70
C THR A 63 -5.46 -7.05 4.53
N ILE A 64 -4.25 -6.51 4.36
CA ILE A 64 -3.26 -6.98 3.40
C ILE A 64 -2.03 -7.48 4.16
N ILE A 65 -1.54 -8.65 3.77
CA ILE A 65 -0.24 -9.17 4.19
C ILE A 65 0.62 -9.39 2.97
N THR A 66 1.88 -9.01 3.09
CA THR A 66 2.89 -9.16 2.05
C THR A 66 3.97 -10.09 2.57
N CYS A 67 4.31 -11.11 1.79
CA CYS A 67 5.57 -11.83 1.94
C CYS A 67 6.55 -11.33 0.88
N PRO A 68 7.56 -10.52 1.24
CA PRO A 68 8.61 -10.12 0.33
C PRO A 68 9.42 -11.33 -0.14
N ARG A 69 9.71 -11.42 -1.43
CA ARG A 69 10.48 -12.51 -2.06
C ARG A 69 9.88 -13.92 -1.90
N CYS A 70 8.60 -14.03 -1.52
CA CYS A 70 7.88 -15.30 -1.62
C CYS A 70 7.41 -15.52 -3.06
N ASP A 71 7.68 -16.69 -3.61
CA ASP A 71 7.06 -17.16 -4.84
C ASP A 71 5.63 -17.65 -4.60
N LEU A 72 4.84 -17.75 -5.67
CA LEU A 72 3.53 -18.39 -5.63
C LEU A 72 3.66 -19.92 -5.49
N THR A 73 3.78 -20.39 -4.26
CA THR A 73 3.78 -21.82 -3.93
C THR A 73 2.69 -22.14 -2.90
N LYS A 74 2.26 -23.40 -2.85
CA LYS A 74 1.28 -23.86 -1.86
C LYS A 74 1.71 -23.54 -0.42
N GLU A 75 2.98 -23.81 -0.10
CA GLU A 75 3.55 -23.58 1.23
C GLU A 75 3.51 -22.10 1.62
N ASN A 76 3.91 -21.19 0.73
CA ASN A 76 3.88 -19.76 1.00
C ASN A 76 2.45 -19.23 1.21
N VAL A 77 1.49 -19.76 0.46
CA VAL A 77 0.07 -19.42 0.64
C VAL A 77 -0.46 -19.92 1.97
N GLU A 78 -0.12 -21.13 2.39
CA GLU A 78 -0.51 -21.71 3.68
C GLU A 78 0.12 -20.93 4.85
N ASN A 79 1.38 -20.52 4.72
CA ASN A 79 2.08 -19.66 5.69
C ASN A 79 1.37 -18.31 5.86
N LEU A 80 1.01 -17.64 4.76
CA LEU A 80 0.26 -16.37 4.82
C LEU A 80 -1.11 -16.53 5.51
N GLN A 81 -1.80 -17.64 5.24
CA GLN A 81 -3.11 -17.90 5.84
C GLN A 81 -3.01 -18.23 7.34
N SER A 82 -1.98 -18.96 7.76
CA SER A 82 -1.76 -19.36 9.15
C SER A 82 -1.19 -18.24 10.04
N ASN A 83 -0.50 -17.24 9.45
CA ASN A 83 0.02 -16.06 10.15
C ASN A 83 -1.05 -15.01 10.51
N ILE A 84 -2.16 -15.47 11.11
CA ILE A 84 -3.33 -14.66 11.55
C ILE A 84 -2.94 -13.55 12.54
N SER A 85 -1.78 -13.69 13.19
CA SER A 85 -1.23 -12.78 14.19
C SER A 85 -0.47 -11.58 13.60
N GLU A 86 -0.01 -11.62 12.35
CA GLU A 86 0.81 -10.54 11.81
C GLU A 86 0.03 -9.22 11.73
N GLU A 87 0.67 -8.13 12.17
CA GLU A 87 0.17 -6.77 11.96
C GLU A 87 0.06 -6.52 10.46
N SER A 88 -1.16 -6.17 10.02
CA SER A 88 -1.39 -5.83 8.62
C SER A 88 -0.66 -4.53 8.33
N LEU A 89 0.30 -4.58 7.40
CA LEU A 89 1.04 -3.39 6.98
C LEU A 89 0.15 -2.39 6.24
N GLN A 90 -0.90 -2.90 5.59
CA GLN A 90 -1.82 -2.11 4.78
C GLN A 90 -3.25 -2.67 4.90
N THR A 91 -4.21 -1.84 4.52
CA THR A 91 -5.62 -2.21 4.43
C THR A 91 -6.19 -1.87 3.06
N TYR A 92 -7.30 -2.49 2.70
CA TYR A 92 -8.03 -2.15 1.49
C TYR A 92 -9.54 -2.11 1.70
N GLU A 93 -10.20 -1.34 0.86
CA GLU A 93 -11.65 -1.39 0.68
C GLU A 93 -11.98 -1.88 -0.73
N LEU A 94 -12.87 -2.87 -0.85
CA LEU A 94 -13.43 -3.26 -2.14
C LEU A 94 -14.50 -2.25 -2.54
N LYS A 95 -14.36 -1.66 -3.73
CA LYS A 95 -15.33 -0.73 -4.31
C LYS A 95 -16.32 -1.45 -5.21
N ASP A 96 -17.43 -0.78 -5.52
CA ASP A 96 -18.55 -1.34 -6.29
C ASP A 96 -18.16 -1.72 -7.73
N ASP A 97 -17.12 -1.07 -8.28
CA ASP A 97 -16.55 -1.39 -9.59
C ASP A 97 -15.61 -2.61 -9.58
N GLY A 98 -15.38 -3.22 -8.42
CA GLY A 98 -14.49 -4.36 -8.22
C GLY A 98 -13.03 -3.98 -7.97
N SER A 99 -12.69 -2.69 -7.95
CA SER A 99 -11.35 -2.22 -7.60
C SER A 99 -11.08 -2.28 -6.09
N LEU A 100 -9.79 -2.36 -5.75
CA LEU A 100 -9.31 -2.33 -4.37
C LEU A 100 -8.71 -0.94 -4.09
N LEU A 101 -9.27 -0.22 -3.14
CA LEU A 101 -8.71 1.03 -2.64
C LEU A 101 -7.79 0.74 -1.46
N ILE A 102 -6.48 0.72 -1.73
CA ILE A 102 -5.43 0.45 -0.74
C ILE A 102 -5.15 1.73 0.05
N ASP A 103 -5.22 1.62 1.38
CA ASP A 103 -5.00 2.68 2.37
C ASP A 103 -5.75 3.99 2.08
N GLY A 104 -6.87 3.91 1.34
CA GLY A 104 -7.72 5.06 1.01
C GLY A 104 -7.29 5.88 -0.20
N TRP A 105 -6.19 5.56 -0.91
CA TRP A 105 -5.69 6.40 -2.01
C TRP A 105 -5.26 5.66 -3.27
N LYS A 106 -4.70 4.44 -3.17
CA LYS A 106 -4.18 3.71 -4.33
C LYS A 106 -5.23 2.73 -4.85
N HIS A 107 -5.56 2.81 -6.13
CA HIS A 107 -6.44 1.82 -6.77
C HIS A 107 -5.62 0.67 -7.36
N GLU A 108 -6.02 -0.56 -7.04
CA GLU A 108 -5.56 -1.78 -7.70
C GLU A 108 -6.76 -2.49 -8.33
N TYR A 109 -6.56 -3.09 -9.50
CA TYR A 109 -7.63 -3.75 -10.24
C TYR A 109 -7.31 -5.24 -10.35
N PRO A 110 -8.04 -6.12 -9.63
CA PRO A 110 -7.89 -7.55 -9.77
C PRO A 110 -8.40 -8.02 -11.13
N TYR A 111 -7.48 -8.41 -12.02
CA TYR A 111 -7.82 -9.01 -13.30
C TYR A 111 -6.80 -10.08 -13.72
N VAL A 112 -7.27 -11.06 -14.47
CA VAL A 112 -6.41 -12.15 -14.96
C VAL A 112 -5.82 -11.75 -16.31
N ASN A 113 -4.52 -11.46 -16.34
CA ASN A 113 -3.81 -11.27 -17.59
C ASN A 113 -3.24 -12.61 -18.09
N LYS A 114 -3.86 -13.20 -19.11
CA LYS A 114 -3.39 -14.49 -19.67
C LYS A 114 -2.05 -14.41 -20.41
N LYS A 115 -1.56 -13.20 -20.70
CA LYS A 115 -0.27 -12.98 -21.39
C LYS A 115 0.87 -12.79 -20.41
N GLU A 116 0.57 -12.51 -19.14
CA GLU A 116 1.55 -12.24 -18.11
C GLU A 116 1.83 -13.51 -17.32
N SER A 117 3.10 -13.87 -17.18
CA SER A 117 3.50 -15.12 -16.51
C SER A 117 4.31 -14.91 -15.25
N TYR A 118 4.95 -13.75 -15.10
CA TYR A 118 5.82 -13.45 -13.96
C TYR A 118 5.13 -12.61 -12.86
N GLU A 119 3.96 -12.03 -13.16
CA GLU A 119 3.16 -11.29 -12.19
C GLU A 119 1.67 -11.44 -12.47
N GLY A 120 0.84 -11.21 -11.46
CA GLY A 120 -0.60 -11.09 -11.64
C GLY A 120 -1.42 -11.65 -10.49
N TRP A 121 -2.70 -11.84 -10.78
CA TRP A 121 -3.69 -12.27 -9.80
C TRP A 121 -3.90 -13.77 -9.88
N ALA A 122 -3.37 -14.48 -8.89
CA ALA A 122 -3.56 -15.92 -8.73
C ALA A 122 -4.97 -16.26 -8.24
N MET A 123 -5.53 -15.41 -7.37
CA MET A 123 -6.88 -15.54 -6.85
C MET A 123 -7.61 -14.21 -6.89
N ILE A 124 -8.86 -14.24 -7.36
CA ILE A 124 -9.77 -13.10 -7.33
C ILE A 124 -11.09 -13.54 -6.73
N ASN A 125 -11.49 -12.88 -5.64
CA ASN A 125 -12.75 -13.13 -4.94
C ASN A 125 -13.00 -14.64 -4.70
N TYR A 126 -12.04 -15.29 -4.02
CA TYR A 126 -12.06 -16.71 -3.64
C TYR A 126 -11.96 -17.72 -4.79
N LYS A 127 -11.72 -17.27 -6.04
CA LYS A 127 -11.54 -18.15 -7.21
C LYS A 127 -10.09 -18.15 -7.66
N TRP A 128 -9.52 -19.33 -7.87
CA TRP A 128 -8.18 -19.52 -8.40
C TRP A 128 -8.16 -19.44 -9.93
N PHE A 129 -7.14 -18.78 -10.48
CA PHE A 129 -6.96 -18.59 -11.92
C PHE A 129 -5.65 -19.14 -12.47
N VAL A 130 -4.76 -19.55 -11.56
CA VAL A 130 -3.48 -20.18 -11.87
C VAL A 130 -3.42 -21.54 -11.21
N LYS A 131 -2.61 -22.43 -11.78
CA LYS A 131 -2.24 -23.69 -11.15
C LYS A 131 -0.84 -23.54 -10.57
N TYR A 132 -0.64 -24.08 -9.39
CA TYR A 132 0.61 -24.10 -8.65
C TYR A 132 0.90 -25.53 -8.18
#